data_AF-A0A163K6P8-F1
#
_entry.id   AF-A0A163K6P8-F1
#
_cell.length_a   1.000
_cell.length_b   1.000
_cell.length_c   1.000
_cell.angle_alpha   90.00
_cell.angle_beta   90.00
_cell.angle_gamma   90.00
#
_symmetry.space_group_name_H-M   'P 1'
#
loop_
_entity.id
_entity.type
_entity.pdbx_description
1 polymer ?
#
loop_
_entity_poly.entity_id
_entity_poly.type
_entity_poly.pdbx_seq_one_letter_code
_entity_poly.pdbx_strand_id
1 'polypeptide(L)'
;MANHEQHDRQKVRIRLCGTKPLVFDCQDVKRLRCDHRIVGALMGSLPRYPQQNGFYGLPLLLMAEETALVLQNEWGQLDTLEWHYPKDQRDVLKYHVYRSLWRRGYFITSGEKFGGDYLAYPGDPMRYHSHYIVSVRAADSSFTAMDLVTMGRLATNTKKTFVLATHRQEDSSNCSNSTSGSNLETDTGSVDCFSIAWAGF
;
A
#
# COMPACT_ATOMS: atom_id res chain seq x y z
N MET A 1 36.43 1.53 -23.42
CA MET A 1 35.69 2.18 -22.31
C MET A 1 34.20 2.24 -22.67
N ALA A 2 33.60 1.09 -22.94
CA ALA A 2 32.22 0.97 -23.40
C ALA A 2 31.55 -0.14 -22.58
N ASN A 3 30.33 0.13 -22.10
CA ASN A 3 29.34 -0.76 -21.46
C ASN A 3 28.79 -0.27 -20.11
N HIS A 4 28.33 0.99 -20.02
CA HIS A 4 27.50 1.40 -18.88
C HIS A 4 26.12 1.98 -19.22
N GLU A 5 25.72 2.02 -20.50
CA GLU A 5 24.47 2.70 -20.91
C GLU A 5 23.47 1.80 -21.62
N GLN A 6 23.43 0.51 -21.27
CA GLN A 6 22.39 -0.43 -21.74
C GLN A 6 21.93 -1.37 -20.62
N HIS A 7 21.52 -0.82 -19.47
CA HIS A 7 20.49 -1.51 -18.68
C HIS A 7 19.16 -0.92 -19.12
N ASP A 8 18.70 -1.47 -20.24
CA ASP A 8 17.40 -1.20 -20.83
C ASP A 8 16.29 -1.32 -19.77
N ARG A 9 15.17 -0.64 -20.01
CA ARG A 9 14.01 -0.47 -19.11
C ARG A 9 13.32 -1.80 -18.77
N GLN A 10 14.01 -2.68 -18.08
CA GLN A 10 13.52 -4.01 -17.79
C GLN A 10 12.51 -3.92 -16.65
N LYS A 11 11.27 -4.32 -16.94
CA LYS A 11 10.19 -4.44 -15.96
C LYS A 11 10.65 -5.33 -14.80
N VAL A 12 10.34 -4.91 -13.57
CA VAL A 12 10.62 -5.68 -12.35
C VAL A 12 9.91 -7.02 -12.41
N ARG A 13 10.64 -8.12 -12.12
CA ARG A 13 10.04 -9.46 -12.12
C ARG A 13 9.45 -9.79 -10.75
N ILE A 14 8.13 -9.96 -10.71
CA ILE A 14 7.39 -10.34 -9.51
C ILE A 14 7.03 -11.82 -9.60
N ARG A 15 7.51 -12.60 -8.63
CA ARG A 15 7.22 -14.02 -8.50
C ARG A 15 6.14 -14.27 -7.47
N LEU A 16 5.15 -15.08 -7.82
CA LEU A 16 4.14 -15.52 -6.86
C LEU A 16 4.60 -16.78 -6.13
N CYS A 17 4.60 -16.73 -4.79
CA CYS A 17 4.68 -17.92 -3.95
C CYS A 17 3.35 -18.10 -3.23
N GLY A 18 2.49 -18.97 -3.75
CA GLY A 18 1.08 -19.02 -3.36
C GLY A 18 0.38 -17.72 -3.77
N THR A 19 -0.26 -17.04 -2.81
CA THR A 19 -0.94 -15.75 -3.05
C THR A 19 -0.04 -14.53 -2.84
N LYS A 20 1.24 -14.74 -2.49
CA LYS A 20 2.15 -13.67 -2.06
C LYS A 20 3.09 -13.24 -3.20
N PRO A 21 3.05 -11.96 -3.62
CA PRO A 21 3.96 -11.41 -4.61
C PRO A 21 5.32 -11.07 -3.98
N LEU A 22 6.38 -11.67 -4.52
CA LEU A 22 7.75 -11.57 -4.03
C LEU A 22 8.70 -11.08 -5.12
N VAL A 23 9.63 -10.21 -4.75
CA VAL A 23 10.74 -9.75 -5.59
C VAL A 23 12.04 -10.25 -4.98
N PHE A 24 12.83 -10.94 -5.80
CA PHE A 24 14.05 -11.63 -5.35
C PHE A 24 15.33 -10.95 -5.77
N ASP A 25 15.28 -10.05 -6.75
CA ASP A 25 16.47 -9.36 -7.26
C ASP A 25 16.70 -8.05 -6.49
N CYS A 26 17.96 -7.75 -6.14
CA CYS A 26 18.29 -6.58 -5.34
C CYS A 26 18.20 -5.26 -6.13
N GLN A 27 18.46 -5.28 -7.44
CA GLN A 27 18.33 -4.11 -8.31
C GLN A 27 16.87 -3.77 -8.53
N ASP A 28 16.02 -4.79 -8.71
CA ASP A 28 14.57 -4.60 -8.81
C ASP A 28 13.98 -4.01 -7.52
N VAL A 29 14.39 -4.52 -6.36
CA VAL A 29 13.99 -3.95 -5.06
C VAL A 29 14.45 -2.49 -4.91
N LYS A 30 15.69 -2.19 -5.35
CA LYS A 30 16.20 -0.81 -5.33
C LYS A 30 15.36 0.10 -6.23
N ARG A 31 15.03 -0.33 -7.45
CA ARG A 31 14.17 0.42 -8.38
C ARG A 31 12.79 0.68 -7.78
N LEU A 32 12.14 -0.35 -7.26
CA LEU A 32 10.83 -0.23 -6.61
C LEU A 32 10.85 0.81 -5.48
N ARG A 33 11.85 0.77 -4.60
CA ARG A 33 11.94 1.68 -3.45
C ARG A 33 12.37 3.09 -3.82
N CYS A 34 13.41 3.23 -4.64
CA CYS A 34 14.03 4.52 -4.94
C CYS A 34 13.25 5.29 -6.02
N ASP A 35 12.78 4.60 -7.06
CA ASP A 35 12.22 5.26 -8.24
C ASP A 35 10.68 5.35 -8.15
N HIS A 36 10.05 4.37 -7.48
CA HIS A 36 8.59 4.24 -7.45
C HIS A 36 7.94 4.39 -6.07
N ARG A 37 8.74 4.56 -5.00
CA ARG A 37 8.28 4.63 -3.59
C ARG A 37 7.45 3.42 -3.14
N ILE A 38 7.71 2.25 -3.72
CA ILE A 38 7.12 0.98 -3.30
C ILE A 38 8.00 0.40 -2.20
N VAL A 39 7.46 0.31 -0.98
CA VAL A 39 8.28 0.01 0.20
C VAL A 39 8.46 -1.50 0.36
N GLY A 40 7.35 -2.25 0.37
CA GLY A 40 7.32 -3.68 0.68
C GLY A 40 7.94 -4.05 2.04
N ALA A 41 7.92 -5.35 2.36
CA ALA A 41 8.51 -5.93 3.57
C ALA A 41 9.62 -6.93 3.20
N LEU A 42 10.84 -6.71 3.69
CA LEU A 42 11.92 -7.69 3.53
C LEU A 42 11.66 -8.87 4.47
N MET A 43 11.78 -10.10 3.95
CA MET A 43 11.38 -11.33 4.68
C MET A 43 12.54 -12.30 4.96
N GLY A 44 13.70 -12.15 4.31
CA GLY A 44 14.81 -13.08 4.49
C GLY A 44 15.56 -12.86 5.80
N SER A 45 15.66 -13.89 6.64
CA SER A 45 16.61 -13.87 7.76
C SER A 45 18.03 -14.16 7.26
N LEU A 46 19.03 -13.58 7.92
CA LEU A 46 20.43 -13.91 7.64
C LEU A 46 20.72 -15.33 8.18
N PRO A 47 21.30 -16.25 7.39
CA PRO A 47 21.54 -17.63 7.82
C PRO A 47 22.39 -17.75 9.11
N ARG A 48 23.25 -16.76 9.37
CA ARG A 48 24.12 -16.73 10.57
C ARG A 48 23.43 -16.19 11.82
N TYR A 49 22.25 -15.59 11.70
CA TYR A 49 21.52 -14.96 12.81
C TYR A 49 20.01 -15.26 12.70
N PRO A 50 19.59 -16.50 12.98
CA PRO A 50 18.20 -16.93 12.83
C PRO A 50 17.21 -16.21 13.77
N GLN A 51 17.67 -15.56 14.84
CA GLN A 51 16.86 -14.77 15.78
C GLN A 51 16.85 -13.26 15.49
N GLN A 52 17.29 -12.83 14.30
CA GLN A 52 17.33 -11.42 13.92
C GLN A 52 15.93 -10.88 13.63
N ASN A 53 15.39 -10.06 14.55
CA ASN A 53 14.09 -9.41 14.42
C ASN A 53 14.15 -7.95 13.92
N GLY A 54 15.36 -7.43 13.66
CA GLY A 54 15.57 -6.01 13.35
C GLY A 54 15.82 -5.69 11.87
N PHE A 55 16.51 -6.56 11.14
CA PHE A 55 16.87 -6.33 9.74
C PHE A 55 16.68 -7.61 8.93
N TYR A 56 15.89 -7.54 7.87
CA TYR A 56 15.64 -8.66 6.98
C TYR A 56 16.21 -8.33 5.60
N GLY A 57 16.64 -9.36 4.88
CA GLY A 57 17.05 -9.30 3.48
C GLY A 57 15.97 -9.78 2.52
N LEU A 58 16.38 -10.08 1.30
CA LEU A 58 15.53 -10.61 0.25
C LEU A 58 14.92 -11.98 0.65
N PRO A 59 13.72 -12.32 0.17
CA PRO A 59 12.92 -11.58 -0.82
C PRO A 59 12.16 -10.38 -0.23
N LEU A 60 11.79 -9.43 -1.08
CA LEU A 60 10.85 -8.36 -0.77
C LEU A 60 9.43 -8.84 -1.03
N LEU A 61 8.61 -8.87 0.01
CA LEU A 61 7.17 -9.10 -0.06
C LEU A 61 6.45 -7.78 -0.37
N LEU A 62 5.66 -7.78 -1.45
CA LEU A 62 4.80 -6.67 -1.79
C LEU A 62 3.41 -6.87 -1.20
N MET A 63 2.77 -5.77 -0.80
CA MET A 63 1.34 -5.75 -0.53
C MET A 63 0.55 -5.93 -1.82
N ALA A 64 -0.72 -6.31 -1.71
CA ALA A 64 -1.56 -6.50 -2.88
C ALA A 64 -1.76 -5.17 -3.64
N GLU A 65 -1.94 -4.08 -2.90
CA GLU A 65 -2.07 -2.72 -3.42
C GLU A 65 -0.80 -2.24 -4.13
N GLU A 66 0.38 -2.55 -3.55
CA GLU A 66 1.68 -2.25 -4.16
C GLU A 66 1.84 -2.98 -5.50
N THR A 67 1.50 -4.27 -5.50
CA THR A 67 1.59 -5.11 -6.70
C THR A 67 0.65 -4.61 -7.79
N ALA A 68 -0.60 -4.28 -7.43
CA ALA A 68 -1.57 -3.71 -8.36
C ALA A 68 -1.07 -2.39 -8.96
N LEU A 69 -0.50 -1.51 -8.14
CA LEU A 69 0.04 -0.23 -8.59
C LEU A 69 1.24 -0.43 -9.53
N VAL A 70 2.14 -1.35 -9.21
CA VAL A 70 3.32 -1.67 -10.05
C VAL A 70 2.90 -2.23 -11.41
N LEU A 71 1.89 -3.09 -11.44
CA LEU A 71 1.36 -3.67 -12.68
C LEU A 71 0.60 -2.62 -13.51
N GLN A 72 -0.24 -1.80 -12.87
CA GLN A 72 -1.02 -0.77 -13.57
C GLN A 72 -0.13 0.28 -14.24
N ASN A 73 1.01 0.64 -13.62
CA ASN A 73 1.95 1.59 -14.20
C ASN A 73 3.03 0.92 -15.09
N GLU A 74 2.90 -0.37 -15.37
CA GLU A 74 3.83 -1.15 -16.18
C GLU A 74 5.30 -1.16 -15.68
N TRP A 75 5.53 -0.91 -14.39
CA TRP A 75 6.88 -0.94 -13.81
C TRP A 75 7.38 -2.37 -13.55
N GLY A 76 6.45 -3.32 -13.46
CA GLY A 76 6.75 -4.73 -13.23
C GLY A 76 5.82 -5.65 -14.01
N GLN A 77 6.16 -6.93 -13.97
CA GLN A 77 5.36 -8.01 -14.55
C GLN A 77 5.34 -9.21 -13.59
N LEU A 78 4.24 -9.96 -13.61
CA LEU A 78 4.11 -11.21 -12.89
C LEU A 78 4.61 -12.37 -13.75
N ASP A 79 5.34 -13.31 -13.13
CA ASP A 79 5.79 -14.53 -13.81
C ASP A 79 4.63 -15.53 -14.07
N THR A 80 3.51 -15.40 -13.35
CA THR A 80 2.32 -16.25 -13.48
C THR A 80 1.07 -15.40 -13.69
N LEU A 81 0.14 -15.88 -14.51
CA LEU A 81 -1.13 -15.18 -14.82
C LEU A 81 -2.22 -15.35 -13.73
N GLU A 82 -2.03 -16.26 -12.78
CA GLU A 82 -3.00 -16.59 -11.73
C GLU A 82 -2.85 -15.66 -10.51
N TRP A 83 -2.98 -14.35 -10.71
CA TRP A 83 -3.09 -13.39 -9.63
C TRP A 83 -4.39 -12.61 -9.74
N HIS A 84 -5.24 -12.77 -8.75
CA HIS A 84 -6.55 -12.12 -8.70
C HIS A 84 -6.56 -11.08 -7.59
N TYR A 85 -6.58 -9.82 -8.00
CA TYR A 85 -6.79 -8.65 -7.15
C TYR A 85 -7.40 -7.55 -8.02
N PRO A 86 -8.36 -6.76 -7.51
CA PRO A 86 -9.02 -6.87 -6.20
C PRO A 86 -9.97 -8.08 -6.10
N LYS A 87 -10.15 -8.65 -4.91
CA LYS A 87 -11.02 -9.84 -4.70
C LYS A 87 -12.41 -9.49 -4.21
N ASP A 88 -12.50 -8.45 -3.37
CA ASP A 88 -13.74 -7.98 -2.78
C ASP A 88 -13.82 -6.45 -2.81
N GLN A 89 -14.94 -5.90 -2.36
CA GLN A 89 -15.14 -4.45 -2.31
C GLN A 89 -14.15 -3.76 -1.36
N ARG A 90 -13.67 -4.45 -0.33
CA ARG A 90 -12.70 -3.90 0.61
C ARG A 90 -11.35 -3.70 -0.08
N ASP A 91 -10.89 -4.67 -0.88
CA ASP A 91 -9.69 -4.57 -1.68
C ASP A 91 -9.76 -3.38 -2.65
N VAL A 92 -10.91 -3.18 -3.31
CA VAL A 92 -11.15 -2.01 -4.18
C VAL A 92 -10.95 -0.71 -3.40
N LEU A 93 -11.64 -0.54 -2.26
CA LEU A 93 -11.51 0.65 -1.42
C LEU A 93 -10.07 0.86 -0.93
N LYS A 94 -9.43 -0.22 -0.47
CA LYS A 94 -8.05 -0.23 -0.01
C LYS A 94 -7.08 0.22 -1.10
N TYR A 95 -7.30 -0.21 -2.35
CA TYR A 95 -6.50 0.19 -3.49
C TYR A 95 -6.64 1.69 -3.79
N HIS A 96 -7.87 2.22 -3.85
CA HIS A 96 -8.09 3.64 -4.11
C HIS A 96 -7.47 4.54 -3.03
N VAL A 97 -7.61 4.17 -1.75
CA VAL A 97 -6.96 4.90 -0.66
C VAL A 97 -5.43 4.81 -0.76
N TYR A 98 -4.88 3.61 -0.98
CA TYR A 98 -3.44 3.41 -1.15
C TYR A 98 -2.88 4.29 -2.28
N ARG A 99 -3.52 4.23 -3.46
CA ARG A 99 -3.14 5.01 -4.64
C ARG A 99 -3.21 6.52 -4.37
N SER A 100 -4.27 6.98 -3.71
CA SER A 100 -4.43 8.39 -3.33
C SER A 100 -3.32 8.88 -2.40
N LEU A 101 -3.01 8.11 -1.34
CA LEU A 101 -1.92 8.43 -0.42
C LEU A 101 -0.55 8.42 -1.13
N TRP A 102 -0.31 7.45 -2.00
CA TRP A 102 0.93 7.35 -2.77
C TRP A 102 1.10 8.53 -3.75
N ARG A 103 0.00 8.96 -4.42
CA ARG A 103 -0.04 10.15 -5.28
C ARG A 103 0.24 11.43 -4.50
N ARG A 104 -0.21 11.51 -3.24
CA ARG A 104 0.09 12.61 -2.31
C ARG A 104 1.53 12.59 -1.78
N GLY A 105 2.36 11.62 -2.19
CA GLY A 105 3.79 11.57 -1.88
C GLY A 105 4.15 10.80 -0.61
N TYR A 106 3.17 10.14 0.04
CA TYR A 106 3.45 9.33 1.22
C TYR A 106 4.14 8.01 0.86
N PHE A 107 5.04 7.57 1.74
CA PHE A 107 5.51 6.20 1.77
C PHE A 107 4.55 5.39 2.64
N ILE A 108 4.21 4.17 2.24
CA ILE A 108 3.13 3.41 2.85
C ILE A 108 3.61 2.00 3.19
N THR A 109 3.33 1.55 4.41
CA THR A 109 3.56 0.16 4.84
C THR A 109 2.30 -0.42 5.50
N SER A 110 2.29 -1.71 5.80
CA SER A 110 1.19 -2.35 6.52
C SER A 110 1.01 -1.76 7.93
N GLY A 111 -0.25 -1.45 8.27
CA GLY A 111 -0.66 -0.89 9.56
C GLY A 111 -1.12 -1.91 10.60
N GLU A 112 -1.12 -3.20 10.28
CA GLU A 112 -1.78 -4.24 11.09
C GLU A 112 -1.28 -4.26 12.56
N LYS A 113 0.02 -4.03 12.77
CA LYS A 113 0.63 -3.98 14.11
C LYS A 113 0.15 -2.80 14.97
N PHE A 114 -0.45 -1.80 14.36
CA PHE A 114 -0.92 -0.56 14.98
C PHE A 114 -2.45 -0.44 14.96
N GLY A 115 -3.15 -1.49 14.53
CA GLY A 115 -4.61 -1.53 14.43
C GLY A 115 -5.19 -0.67 13.30
N GLY A 116 -4.41 -0.43 12.24
CA GLY A 116 -4.87 0.17 10.99
C GLY A 116 -4.60 -0.73 9.79
N ASP A 117 -5.07 -0.31 8.62
CA ASP A 117 -4.74 -0.98 7.36
C ASP A 117 -3.35 -0.55 6.87
N TYR A 118 -3.00 0.73 7.04
CA TYR A 118 -1.71 1.28 6.62
C TYR A 118 -1.03 2.15 7.67
N LEU A 119 0.28 2.29 7.53
CA LEU A 119 1.05 3.39 8.09
C LEU A 119 1.50 4.31 6.95
N ALA A 120 1.26 5.61 7.11
CA ALA A 120 1.74 6.61 6.16
C ALA A 120 2.89 7.43 6.76
N TYR A 121 3.95 7.58 5.97
CA TYR A 121 5.19 8.25 6.34
C TYR A 121 5.43 9.44 5.40
N PRO A 122 5.89 10.59 5.91
CA PRO A 122 6.23 11.74 5.07
C PRO A 122 7.47 11.51 4.19
N GLY A 123 8.22 10.44 4.44
CA GLY A 123 9.44 10.08 3.71
C GLY A 123 9.78 8.61 3.92
N ASP A 124 10.96 8.19 3.47
CA ASP A 124 11.41 6.79 3.54
C ASP A 124 11.30 6.22 4.98
N PRO A 125 10.61 5.08 5.20
CA PRO A 125 10.47 4.45 6.52
C PRO A 125 11.78 4.09 7.21
N MET A 126 12.91 4.02 6.49
CA MET A 126 14.23 3.86 7.09
C MET A 126 14.74 5.11 7.81
N ARG A 127 14.21 6.30 7.48
CA ARG A 127 14.63 7.59 8.01
C ARG A 127 13.54 8.31 8.81
N TYR A 128 12.28 8.02 8.50
CA TYR A 128 11.12 8.68 9.09
C TYR A 128 10.28 7.70 9.90
N HIS A 129 9.69 8.19 10.99
CA HIS A 129 8.63 7.47 11.68
C HIS A 129 7.28 7.73 11.02
N SER A 130 6.37 6.76 11.08
CA SER A 130 5.01 6.96 10.58
C SER A 130 4.28 8.00 11.42
N HIS A 131 3.64 8.94 10.73
CA HIS A 131 2.82 9.98 11.34
C HIS A 131 1.37 9.52 11.52
N TYR A 132 0.89 8.73 10.56
CA TYR A 132 -0.51 8.34 10.48
C TYR A 132 -0.68 6.83 10.57
N ILE A 133 -1.68 6.40 11.35
CA ILE A 133 -2.29 5.08 11.26
C ILE A 133 -3.55 5.28 10.43
N VAL A 134 -3.63 4.66 9.26
CA VAL A 134 -4.78 4.82 8.36
C VAL A 134 -5.64 3.56 8.43
N SER A 135 -6.94 3.72 8.71
CA SER A 135 -7.93 2.67 8.55
C SER A 135 -8.89 3.02 7.41
N VAL A 136 -9.05 2.09 6.48
CA VAL A 136 -9.93 2.22 5.32
C VAL A 136 -11.33 1.75 5.69
N ARG A 137 -12.32 2.59 5.44
CA ARG A 137 -13.72 2.33 5.78
C ARG A 137 -14.64 2.72 4.62
N ALA A 138 -15.72 1.98 4.46
CA ALA A 138 -16.78 2.34 3.52
C ALA A 138 -17.54 3.57 4.03
N ALA A 139 -18.06 4.40 3.12
CA ALA A 139 -18.69 5.66 3.47
C ALA A 139 -19.98 5.49 4.32
N ASP A 140 -20.67 4.37 4.13
CA ASP A 140 -21.88 3.97 4.83
C ASP A 140 -21.61 3.19 6.13
N SER A 141 -20.34 2.88 6.42
CA SER A 141 -20.01 2.14 7.63
C SER A 141 -20.24 2.97 8.89
N SER A 142 -20.99 2.42 9.85
CA SER A 142 -21.23 3.05 11.14
C SER A 142 -20.08 2.77 12.12
N PHE A 143 -19.96 3.64 13.12
CA PHE A 143 -18.99 3.50 14.20
C PHE A 143 -19.70 3.49 15.55
N THR A 144 -19.21 2.66 16.45
CA THR A 144 -19.56 2.76 17.86
C THR A 144 -18.66 3.78 18.55
N ALA A 145 -19.10 4.34 19.68
CA ALA A 145 -18.25 5.20 20.49
C ALA A 145 -16.97 4.48 20.96
N MET A 146 -17.06 3.16 21.17
CA MET A 146 -15.92 2.32 21.56
C MET A 146 -14.87 2.20 20.46
N ASP A 147 -15.27 2.21 19.18
CA ASP A 147 -14.34 2.22 18.06
C ASP A 147 -13.47 3.48 18.10
N LEU A 148 -14.09 4.66 18.28
CA LEU A 148 -13.39 5.94 18.37
C LEU A 148 -12.41 5.97 19.56
N VAL A 149 -12.84 5.49 20.74
CA VAL A 149 -11.96 5.39 21.91
C VAL A 149 -10.78 4.46 21.65
N THR A 150 -11.02 3.32 20.98
CA THR A 150 -9.97 2.35 20.64
C THR A 150 -8.96 2.94 19.66
N MET A 151 -9.44 3.59 18.60
CA MET A 151 -8.61 4.29 17.62
C MET A 151 -7.75 5.36 18.28
N GLY A 152 -8.34 6.20 19.13
CA GLY A 152 -7.62 7.23 19.88
C GLY A 152 -6.56 6.66 20.82
N ARG A 153 -6.85 5.54 21.51
CA ARG A 153 -5.90 4.87 22.40
C ARG A 153 -4.69 4.30 21.64
N LEU A 154 -4.92 3.63 20.51
CA LEU A 154 -3.86 3.07 19.66
C LEU A 154 -2.92 4.17 19.11
N ALA A 155 -3.49 5.26 18.63
CA ALA A 155 -2.75 6.40 18.12
C ALA A 155 -1.89 7.06 19.20
N THR A 156 -2.47 7.34 20.38
CA THR A 156 -1.78 8.05 21.47
C THR A 156 -0.60 7.28 22.00
N ASN A 157 -0.77 5.97 22.24
CA ASN A 157 0.30 5.11 22.75
C ASN A 157 1.52 5.04 21.81
N THR A 158 1.30 5.23 20.51
CA THR A 158 2.35 5.12 19.49
C THR A 158 2.79 6.48 18.94
N LYS A 159 2.28 7.57 19.53
CA LYS A 159 2.50 8.97 19.14
C LYS A 159 2.19 9.20 17.65
N LYS A 160 1.05 8.69 17.18
CA LYS A 160 0.56 8.81 15.80
C LYS A 160 -0.81 9.47 15.79
N THR A 161 -1.20 10.01 14.66
CA THR A 161 -2.57 10.44 14.40
C THR A 161 -3.34 9.30 13.76
N PHE A 162 -4.52 8.94 14.30
CA PHE A 162 -5.37 7.95 13.66
C PHE A 162 -6.19 8.63 12.56
N VAL A 163 -6.22 8.04 11.37
CA VAL A 163 -6.90 8.59 10.19
C VAL A 163 -7.88 7.55 9.67
N LEU A 164 -9.14 7.95 9.54
CA LEU A 164 -10.14 7.22 8.78
C LEU A 164 -10.07 7.71 7.34
N ALA A 165 -9.98 6.78 6.40
CA ALA A 165 -9.97 7.09 4.97
C ALA A 165 -11.10 6.35 4.27
N THR A 166 -11.81 7.05 3.38
CA THR A 166 -12.88 6.47 2.57
C THR A 166 -12.75 6.97 1.13
N HIS A 167 -13.14 6.12 0.18
CA HIS A 167 -13.24 6.51 -1.23
C HIS A 167 -14.70 6.76 -1.55
N ARG A 168 -14.98 7.95 -2.08
CA ARG A 168 -16.31 8.37 -2.52
C ARG A 168 -16.33 8.32 -4.04
N GLN A 169 -17.20 7.47 -4.60
CA GLN A 169 -17.46 7.46 -6.03
C GLN A 169 -18.33 8.69 -6.36
N GLU A 170 -17.93 9.48 -7.35
CA GLU A 170 -18.80 10.55 -7.84
C GLU A 170 -19.92 9.90 -8.67
N ASP A 171 -21.16 10.01 -8.19
CA ASP A 171 -22.33 9.54 -8.92
C ASP A 171 -22.46 10.34 -10.22
N SER A 172 -22.01 9.74 -11.32
CA SER A 172 -22.26 10.23 -12.67
C SER A 172 -23.72 10.00 -13.00
N SER A 173 -24.60 10.86 -12.51
CA SER A 173 -26.00 10.90 -12.92
C SER A 173 -26.13 11.43 -14.36
N ASN A 174 -25.81 10.60 -15.37
CA ASN A 174 -26.58 10.51 -16.63
C ASN A 174 -26.14 9.38 -17.60
N CYS A 175 -27.15 8.64 -18.07
CA CYS A 175 -27.30 7.88 -19.33
C CYS A 175 -26.54 6.54 -19.60
N SER A 176 -27.39 5.57 -19.94
CA SER A 176 -27.22 4.22 -20.48
C SER A 176 -26.17 4.00 -21.59
N ASN A 177 -25.27 3.03 -21.42
CA ASN A 177 -25.25 1.71 -22.12
C ASN A 177 -23.85 1.06 -22.05
N SER A 178 -23.87 -0.25 -21.74
CA SER A 178 -22.97 -1.34 -22.17
C SER A 178 -21.44 -1.11 -22.19
N THR A 179 -20.71 -1.88 -21.39
CA THR A 179 -19.85 -3.01 -21.85
C THR A 179 -19.03 -3.56 -20.67
N SER A 180 -19.05 -4.89 -20.51
CA SER A 180 -18.24 -5.64 -19.54
C SER A 180 -16.76 -5.59 -19.92
N GLY A 181 -16.00 -4.72 -19.26
CA GLY A 181 -14.54 -4.66 -19.29
C GLY A 181 -14.01 -4.51 -17.86
N SER A 182 -12.83 -5.02 -17.57
CA SER A 182 -12.20 -5.00 -16.24
C SER A 182 -12.03 -3.55 -15.73
N ASN A 183 -12.92 -3.15 -14.81
CA ASN A 183 -13.05 -1.80 -14.26
C ASN A 183 -11.90 -1.41 -13.31
N LEU A 184 -10.72 -1.05 -13.84
CA LEU A 184 -9.67 -0.40 -13.05
C LEU A 184 -9.08 0.86 -13.71
N GLU A 185 -9.71 1.37 -14.78
CA GLU A 185 -9.12 2.39 -15.66
C GLU A 185 -9.72 3.80 -15.56
N THR A 186 -10.82 4.04 -14.85
CA THR A 186 -11.40 5.40 -14.72
C THR A 186 -11.67 5.76 -13.25
N ASP A 187 -10.67 6.37 -12.61
CA ASP A 187 -10.73 6.83 -11.21
C ASP A 187 -11.38 8.23 -11.16
N THR A 188 -12.71 8.28 -11.21
CA THR A 188 -13.50 9.52 -11.07
C THR A 188 -13.93 9.80 -9.61
N GLY A 189 -13.33 9.12 -8.63
CA GLY A 189 -13.69 9.27 -7.22
C GLY A 189 -12.67 10.05 -6.39
N SER A 190 -13.13 10.66 -5.30
CA SER A 190 -12.27 11.36 -4.33
C SER A 190 -12.00 10.49 -3.10
N VAL A 191 -10.84 10.68 -2.45
CA VAL A 191 -10.55 10.05 -1.16
C VAL A 191 -10.59 11.10 -0.05
N ASP A 192 -11.54 10.91 0.86
CA ASP A 192 -11.75 11.75 2.03
C ASP A 192 -11.05 11.14 3.24
N CYS A 193 -10.40 11.98 4.04
CA CYS A 193 -9.64 11.58 5.22
C CYS A 193 -10.09 12.38 6.45
N PHE A 194 -10.39 11.67 7.55
CA PHE A 194 -10.77 12.26 8.83
C PHE A 194 -9.77 11.85 9.90
N SER A 195 -9.15 12.81 10.58
CA SER A 195 -8.21 12.53 11.68
C SER A 195 -8.93 12.52 13.03
N ILE A 196 -8.60 11.54 13.86
CA ILE A 196 -9.04 11.45 15.25
C ILE A 196 -7.88 11.82 16.16
N ALA A 197 -8.09 12.79 17.04
CA ALA A 197 -7.15 13.20 18.06
C ALA A 197 -7.89 13.44 19.38
N TRP A 198 -7.24 13.16 20.50
CA TRP A 198 -7.77 13.54 21.81
C TRP A 198 -7.71 15.05 21.97
N ALA A 199 -8.86 15.65 22.29
CA ALA A 199 -8.93 17.02 22.73
C ALA A 199 -8.85 17.03 24.27
N GLY A 200 -7.68 17.29 24.84
CA GLY A 200 -7.49 17.33 26.28
C GLY A 200 -6.01 17.43 26.66
N PHE A 201 -5.68 18.51 27.36
CA PHE A 201 -4.37 18.83 27.93
C PHE A 201 -4.22 18.23 29.32
#